data_AF-A0A1E4C382-F1
#
_entry.id   AF-A0A1E4C382-F1
#
_cell.length_a   1.000
_cell.length_b   1.000
_cell.length_c   1.000
_cell.angle_alpha   90.00
_cell.angle_beta   90.00
_cell.angle_gamma   90.00
#
_symmetry.space_group_name_H-M   'P 1'
#
loop_
_entity.id
_entity.type
_entity.pdbx_description
1 polymer ?
#
loop_
_entity_poly.entity_id
_entity_poly.type
_entity_poly.pdbx_seq_one_letter_code
_entity_poly.pdbx_strand_id
1 'polypeptide(L)'
;MRHRAGSYGPGGLVVPPLPVKAGLQGDIAMADLFCDEVLRGRPRAISVMWFGDPDLTMHNTPIGSPAHMTALAQIDELVGKVAATVDALRAKGEDILLMVGSDHGHETVGNGINVTAWLDENGYSALREAGQLGFATQGTATLLYAIGEAERVVQSVLGKLKGEPWVGGIATGAELEQLGIAPEGGLVAGISLARKPDPNDFGVAGQRWAAFNGSEFKGLGFGQHGGWGPDETRPFLIVDHPAGKPARRTERTSLIDIAPTILTFLGLPVDGMEGKPIAWG
;
A
#
# COMPACT_ATOMS: atom_id res chain seq x y z
N MET A 1 -15.13 -13.46 1.65
CA MET A 1 -13.70 -13.33 1.31
C MET A 1 -13.18 -14.68 0.79
N ARG A 2 -12.52 -14.69 -0.37
CA ARG A 2 -11.89 -15.90 -0.92
C ARG A 2 -10.41 -15.60 -1.11
N HIS A 3 -9.53 -16.34 -0.43
CA HIS A 3 -8.09 -16.13 -0.46
C HIS A 3 -7.33 -17.43 -0.13
N ARG A 4 -6.08 -17.55 -0.62
CA ARG A 4 -5.22 -18.74 -0.45
C ARG A 4 -4.80 -19.02 0.98
N ALA A 5 -4.63 -17.97 1.80
CA ALA A 5 -4.23 -18.08 3.21
C ALA A 5 -5.41 -18.28 4.17
N GLY A 6 -6.65 -18.26 3.66
CA GLY A 6 -7.86 -18.40 4.44
C GLY A 6 -9.05 -17.83 3.69
N SER A 7 -10.19 -18.52 3.74
CA SER A 7 -11.41 -18.09 3.07
C SER A 7 -12.58 -18.10 4.04
N TYR A 8 -13.46 -17.12 3.89
CA TYR A 8 -14.56 -16.86 4.82
C TYR A 8 -15.85 -16.52 4.05
N GLY A 9 -16.91 -17.26 4.33
CA GLY A 9 -18.26 -17.01 3.86
C GLY A 9 -19.00 -15.97 4.72
N PRO A 10 -20.31 -15.77 4.46
CA PRO A 10 -21.16 -14.90 5.26
C PRO A 10 -21.10 -15.23 6.75
N GLY A 11 -21.11 -14.22 7.62
CA GLY A 11 -21.01 -14.39 9.06
C GLY A 11 -19.65 -14.89 9.57
N GLY A 12 -18.60 -14.85 8.74
CA GLY A 12 -17.25 -15.30 9.12
C GLY A 12 -17.05 -16.81 9.08
N LEU A 13 -17.99 -17.55 8.47
CA LEU A 13 -17.90 -19.01 8.33
C LEU A 13 -16.64 -19.39 7.55
N VAL A 14 -15.73 -20.14 8.18
CA VAL A 14 -14.52 -20.65 7.51
C VAL A 14 -14.92 -21.59 6.38
N VAL A 15 -14.38 -21.36 5.19
CA VAL A 15 -14.52 -22.25 4.03
C VAL A 15 -13.13 -22.64 3.51
N PRO A 16 -13.01 -23.74 2.76
CA PRO A 16 -11.71 -24.17 2.25
C PRO A 16 -10.99 -23.05 1.49
N PRO A 17 -9.68 -22.88 1.73
CA PRO A 17 -8.89 -21.88 1.02
C PRO A 17 -8.84 -22.21 -0.47
N LEU A 18 -8.61 -21.19 -1.28
CA LEU A 18 -8.45 -21.38 -2.71
C LEU A 18 -7.06 -21.99 -3.02
N PRO A 19 -6.98 -22.99 -3.92
CA PRO A 19 -5.73 -23.61 -4.32
C PRO A 19 -4.99 -22.76 -5.36
N VAL A 20 -4.79 -21.48 -5.07
CA VAL A 20 -4.12 -20.51 -5.94
C VAL A 20 -2.74 -20.13 -5.39
N LYS A 21 -1.80 -19.83 -6.27
CA LYS A 21 -0.43 -19.40 -5.90
C LYS A 21 -0.40 -17.90 -5.56
N ALA A 22 0.74 -17.43 -5.06
CA ALA A 22 1.02 -15.99 -5.00
C ALA A 22 1.45 -15.48 -6.40
N GLY A 23 1.29 -14.17 -6.61
CA GLY A 23 1.68 -13.46 -7.82
C GLY A 23 0.78 -13.73 -9.02
N LEU A 24 1.25 -13.34 -10.21
CA LEU A 24 0.52 -13.37 -11.48
C LEU A 24 -0.28 -14.65 -11.77
N GLN A 25 0.25 -15.85 -11.49
CA GLN A 25 -0.50 -17.10 -11.69
C GLN A 25 -1.74 -17.19 -10.78
N GLY A 26 -1.62 -16.71 -9.54
CA GLY A 26 -2.74 -16.59 -8.61
C GLY A 26 -3.73 -15.53 -9.06
N ASP A 27 -3.23 -14.37 -9.50
CA ASP A 27 -4.05 -13.25 -9.96
C ASP A 27 -4.92 -13.62 -11.17
N ILE A 28 -4.37 -14.36 -12.15
CA ILE A 28 -5.12 -14.91 -13.28
C ILE A 28 -6.25 -15.82 -12.78
N ALA A 29 -5.93 -16.82 -11.95
CA ALA A 29 -6.92 -17.77 -11.45
C ALA A 29 -8.01 -17.10 -10.60
N MET A 30 -7.64 -16.07 -9.84
CA MET A 30 -8.57 -15.28 -9.02
C MET A 30 -9.47 -14.40 -9.89
N ALA A 31 -8.95 -13.78 -10.96
CA ALA A 31 -9.75 -13.01 -11.92
C ALA A 31 -10.77 -13.90 -12.64
N ASP A 32 -10.36 -15.10 -13.07
CA ASP A 32 -11.23 -16.09 -13.69
C ASP A 32 -12.38 -16.45 -12.76
N LEU A 33 -12.05 -16.83 -11.52
CA LEU A 33 -13.03 -17.18 -10.50
C LEU A 33 -13.97 -16.01 -10.18
N PHE A 34 -13.43 -14.80 -10.03
CA PHE A 34 -14.20 -13.60 -9.75
C PHE A 34 -15.22 -13.33 -10.86
N CYS A 35 -14.80 -13.31 -12.12
CA CYS A 35 -15.68 -13.05 -13.25
C CYS A 35 -16.76 -14.15 -13.36
N ASP A 36 -16.38 -15.42 -13.20
CA ASP A 36 -17.32 -16.54 -13.18
C ASP A 36 -18.36 -16.41 -12.06
N GLU A 37 -17.94 -16.06 -10.84
CA GLU A 37 -18.83 -15.93 -9.68
C GLU A 37 -19.81 -14.75 -9.85
N VAL A 38 -19.33 -13.61 -10.34
CA VAL A 38 -20.18 -12.43 -10.56
C VAL A 38 -21.20 -12.70 -11.68
N LEU A 39 -20.82 -13.43 -12.73
CA LEU A 39 -21.73 -13.79 -13.84
C LEU A 39 -22.79 -14.84 -13.46
N ARG A 40 -22.48 -15.78 -12.57
CA ARG A 40 -23.38 -16.90 -12.18
C ARG A 40 -24.24 -16.59 -10.94
N GLY A 41 -23.92 -15.52 -10.23
CA GLY A 41 -24.38 -15.29 -8.85
C GLY A 41 -25.71 -14.56 -8.71
N ARG A 42 -26.13 -14.43 -7.44
CA ARG A 42 -27.10 -13.41 -7.02
C ARG A 42 -26.43 -12.02 -7.02
N PRO A 43 -27.19 -10.94 -7.26
CA PRO A 43 -26.68 -9.58 -7.15
C PRO A 43 -25.98 -9.36 -5.81
N ARG A 44 -24.73 -8.88 -5.85
CA ARG A 44 -23.98 -8.47 -4.67
C ARG A 44 -23.93 -6.95 -4.65
N ALA A 45 -24.22 -6.33 -3.51
CA ALA A 45 -24.11 -4.88 -3.38
C ALA A 45 -22.67 -4.40 -3.62
N ILE A 46 -21.67 -5.20 -3.25
CA ILE A 46 -20.25 -4.92 -3.45
C ILE A 46 -19.53 -6.22 -3.82
N SER A 47 -18.66 -6.15 -4.82
CA SER A 47 -17.70 -7.19 -5.17
C SER A 47 -16.30 -6.58 -5.24
N VAL A 48 -15.32 -7.18 -4.57
CA VAL A 48 -13.93 -6.69 -4.52
C VAL A 48 -13.01 -7.76 -5.05
N MET A 49 -12.14 -7.37 -5.98
CA MET A 49 -11.04 -8.18 -6.51
C MET A 49 -9.74 -7.47 -6.15
N TRP A 50 -8.76 -8.23 -5.65
CA TRP A 50 -7.44 -7.72 -5.26
C TRP A 50 -6.38 -8.48 -6.04
N PHE A 51 -5.49 -7.76 -6.71
CA PHE A 51 -4.32 -8.32 -7.40
C PHE A 51 -3.07 -8.15 -6.53
N GLY A 52 -2.29 -9.21 -6.40
CA GLY A 52 -1.02 -9.18 -5.66
C GLY A 52 0.15 -8.63 -6.47
N ASP A 53 0.05 -8.64 -7.79
CA ASP A 53 0.96 -7.95 -8.69
C ASP A 53 0.36 -6.58 -9.13
N PRO A 54 1.19 -5.58 -9.46
CA PRO A 54 2.65 -5.64 -9.66
C PRO A 54 3.48 -5.50 -8.37
N ASP A 55 2.89 -5.41 -7.18
CA ASP A 55 3.60 -5.27 -5.90
C ASP A 55 4.65 -6.37 -5.70
N LEU A 56 4.24 -7.63 -5.81
CA LEU A 56 5.16 -8.76 -5.63
C LEU A 56 6.33 -8.69 -6.62
N THR A 57 6.09 -8.37 -7.89
CA THR A 57 7.14 -8.20 -8.89
C THR A 57 8.06 -7.03 -8.56
N MET A 58 7.53 -5.87 -8.17
CA MET A 58 8.34 -4.69 -7.82
C MET A 58 9.21 -4.92 -6.59
N HIS A 59 8.74 -5.71 -5.61
CA HIS A 59 9.55 -6.08 -4.46
C HIS A 59 10.73 -7.02 -4.77
N ASN A 60 10.73 -7.68 -5.92
CA ASN A 60 11.74 -8.69 -6.29
C ASN A 60 12.48 -8.37 -7.59
N THR A 61 12.17 -7.24 -8.24
CA THR A 61 12.80 -6.80 -9.48
C THR A 61 12.88 -5.27 -9.53
N PRO A 62 13.81 -4.68 -10.29
CA PRO A 62 13.90 -3.23 -10.35
C PRO A 62 12.65 -2.58 -10.96
N ILE A 63 12.23 -1.44 -10.41
CA ILE A 63 11.10 -0.68 -10.96
C ILE A 63 11.47 -0.20 -12.37
N GLY A 64 10.56 -0.40 -13.33
CA GLY A 64 10.75 -0.06 -14.74
C GLY A 64 11.49 -1.14 -15.55
N SER A 65 11.94 -2.22 -14.91
CA SER A 65 12.57 -3.34 -15.61
C SER A 65 11.60 -4.06 -16.56
N PRO A 66 12.10 -4.83 -17.55
CA PRO A 66 11.25 -5.64 -18.41
C PRO A 66 10.30 -6.59 -17.66
N ALA A 67 10.74 -7.13 -16.51
CA ALA A 67 9.90 -7.96 -15.66
C ALA A 67 8.74 -7.16 -15.05
N HIS A 68 9.02 -5.97 -14.51
CA HIS A 68 7.99 -5.05 -14.02
C HIS A 68 7.00 -4.66 -15.12
N MET A 69 7.49 -4.28 -16.31
CA MET A 69 6.62 -3.90 -17.42
C MET A 69 5.77 -5.06 -17.94
N THR A 70 6.29 -6.29 -17.91
CA THR A 70 5.52 -7.49 -18.24
C THR A 70 4.41 -7.74 -17.23
N ALA A 71 4.71 -7.65 -15.92
CA ALA A 71 3.72 -7.81 -14.87
C ALA A 71 2.61 -6.75 -14.98
N LEU A 72 2.97 -5.49 -15.24
CA LEU A 72 2.00 -4.41 -15.46
C LEU A 72 1.08 -4.70 -16.65
N ALA A 73 1.63 -5.14 -17.79
CA ALA A 73 0.82 -5.48 -18.96
C ALA A 73 -0.16 -6.63 -18.67
N GLN A 74 0.26 -7.63 -17.91
CA GLN A 74 -0.61 -8.74 -17.53
C GLN A 74 -1.72 -8.30 -16.56
N ILE A 75 -1.41 -7.43 -15.60
CA ILE A 75 -2.45 -6.86 -14.72
C ILE A 75 -3.45 -6.01 -15.51
N ASP A 76 -2.99 -5.22 -16.50
CA ASP A 76 -3.87 -4.47 -17.39
C ASP A 76 -4.84 -5.39 -18.16
N GLU A 77 -4.34 -6.51 -18.70
CA GLU A 77 -5.19 -7.53 -19.36
C GLU A 77 -6.26 -8.11 -18.40
N LEU A 78 -5.88 -8.38 -17.14
CA LEU A 78 -6.82 -8.88 -16.13
C LEU A 78 -7.86 -7.84 -15.71
N VAL A 79 -7.46 -6.56 -15.58
CA VAL A 79 -8.39 -5.45 -15.37
C VAL A 79 -9.35 -5.33 -16.55
N GLY A 80 -8.85 -5.43 -17.78
CA GLY A 80 -9.67 -5.43 -19.00
C GLY A 80 -10.70 -6.57 -19.02
N LYS A 81 -10.32 -7.76 -18.55
CA LYS A 81 -11.26 -8.89 -18.38
C LYS A 81 -12.38 -8.58 -17.38
N VAL A 82 -12.05 -7.97 -16.24
CA VAL A 82 -13.05 -7.55 -15.23
C VAL A 82 -13.97 -6.48 -15.80
N ALA A 83 -13.41 -5.47 -16.49
CA ALA A 83 -14.20 -4.42 -17.14
C ALA A 83 -15.18 -4.98 -18.18
N ALA A 84 -14.72 -5.89 -19.05
CA ALA A 84 -15.59 -6.56 -20.02
C ALA A 84 -16.71 -7.38 -19.35
N THR A 85 -16.43 -7.96 -18.18
CA THR A 85 -17.44 -8.67 -17.38
C THR A 85 -18.49 -7.70 -16.83
N VAL A 86 -18.08 -6.53 -16.35
CA VAL A 86 -18.99 -5.47 -15.91
C VAL A 86 -19.85 -4.97 -17.07
N ASP A 87 -19.27 -4.76 -18.25
CA ASP A 87 -20.02 -4.33 -19.44
C ASP A 87 -21.07 -5.36 -19.85
N ALA A 88 -20.75 -6.66 -19.76
CA ALA A 88 -21.71 -7.73 -20.02
C ALA A 88 -22.87 -7.75 -19.01
N LEU A 89 -22.66 -7.32 -17.76
CA LEU A 89 -23.71 -7.19 -16.75
C LEU A 89 -24.55 -5.93 -16.97
N ARG A 90 -23.91 -4.80 -17.29
CA ARG A 90 -24.60 -3.56 -17.65
C ARG A 90 -25.49 -3.74 -18.89
N ALA A 91 -25.03 -4.51 -19.88
CA ALA A 91 -25.82 -4.87 -21.06
C ALA A 91 -27.07 -5.72 -20.72
N LYS A 92 -27.10 -6.39 -19.56
CA LYS A 92 -28.26 -7.10 -19.03
C LYS A 92 -29.17 -6.23 -18.16
N GLY A 93 -28.82 -4.94 -17.99
CA GLY A 93 -29.61 -3.96 -17.24
C GLY A 93 -29.15 -3.73 -15.80
N GLU A 94 -28.01 -4.29 -15.38
CA GLU A 94 -27.43 -4.00 -14.05
C GLU A 94 -26.82 -2.60 -14.02
N ASP A 95 -27.06 -1.85 -12.94
CA ASP A 95 -26.41 -0.58 -12.69
C ASP A 95 -25.17 -0.80 -11.81
N ILE A 96 -23.98 -0.57 -12.38
CA ILE A 96 -22.70 -0.92 -11.74
C ILE A 96 -21.72 0.24 -11.87
N LEU A 97 -21.24 0.73 -10.72
CA LEU A 97 -20.07 1.58 -10.59
C LEU A 97 -18.80 0.70 -10.53
N LEU A 98 -17.94 0.80 -11.53
CA LEU A 98 -16.63 0.14 -11.54
C LEU A 98 -15.59 1.10 -10.99
N MET A 99 -14.82 0.66 -9.99
CA MET A 99 -13.69 1.40 -9.44
C MET A 99 -12.44 0.53 -9.57
N VAL A 100 -11.38 1.08 -10.17
CA VAL A 100 -10.08 0.42 -10.32
C VAL A 100 -9.00 1.36 -9.77
N GLY A 101 -8.20 0.91 -8.82
CA GLY A 101 -7.16 1.75 -8.24
C GLY A 101 -6.08 0.93 -7.55
N SER A 102 -5.20 1.63 -6.86
CA SER A 102 -4.13 1.05 -6.05
C SER A 102 -4.25 1.54 -4.61
N ASP A 103 -3.83 0.72 -3.67
CA ASP A 103 -3.69 1.09 -2.26
C ASP A 103 -2.46 1.95 -2.02
N HIS A 104 -1.37 1.71 -2.75
CA HIS A 104 -0.17 2.53 -2.73
C HIS A 104 0.59 2.49 -4.06
N GLY A 105 1.63 3.32 -4.17
CA GLY A 105 2.65 3.22 -5.21
C GLY A 105 3.93 2.57 -4.68
N HIS A 106 5.05 2.81 -5.35
CA HIS A 106 6.38 2.31 -4.96
C HIS A 106 7.46 3.35 -5.23
N GLU A 107 8.52 3.31 -4.44
CA GLU A 107 9.73 4.09 -4.62
C GLU A 107 10.91 3.15 -4.91
N THR A 108 11.85 3.58 -5.76
CA THR A 108 13.05 2.79 -6.03
C THR A 108 13.99 2.83 -4.82
N VAL A 109 14.49 1.68 -4.37
CA VAL A 109 15.54 1.59 -3.35
C VAL A 109 16.90 1.91 -3.96
N GLY A 110 17.48 3.05 -3.61
CA GLY A 110 18.84 3.44 -4.01
C GLY A 110 19.91 3.25 -2.93
N ASN A 111 19.50 3.03 -1.69
CA ASN A 111 20.41 2.70 -0.60
C ASN A 111 19.68 1.99 0.55
N GLY A 112 20.41 1.44 1.51
CA GLY A 112 19.85 0.73 2.66
C GLY A 112 20.49 1.13 3.99
N ILE A 113 19.70 1.10 5.05
CA ILE A 113 20.17 1.30 6.43
C ILE A 113 19.72 0.15 7.34
N ASN A 114 20.68 -0.49 8.01
CA ASN A 114 20.39 -1.44 9.08
C ASN A 114 20.12 -0.67 10.38
N VAL A 115 18.84 -0.45 10.70
CA VAL A 115 18.44 0.39 11.84
C VAL A 115 18.71 -0.27 13.20
N THR A 116 18.77 -1.60 13.24
CA THR A 116 19.24 -2.36 14.42
C THR A 116 20.72 -2.10 14.67
N ALA A 117 21.57 -2.24 13.65
CA ALA A 117 23.00 -1.96 13.76
C ALA A 117 23.26 -0.49 14.11
N TRP A 118 22.47 0.43 13.53
CA TRP A 118 22.55 1.85 13.85
C TRP A 118 22.32 2.14 15.34
N LEU A 119 21.35 1.48 15.99
CA LEU A 119 21.14 1.62 17.44
C LEU A 119 22.36 1.16 18.24
N ASP A 120 22.94 0.02 17.86
CA ASP A 120 24.10 -0.56 18.55
C ASP A 120 25.34 0.34 18.41
N GLU A 121 25.63 0.79 17.20
CA GLU A 121 26.73 1.71 16.89
C GLU A 121 26.59 3.06 17.59
N ASN A 122 25.35 3.44 17.92
CA ASN A 122 25.05 4.69 18.62
C ASN A 122 24.92 4.57 20.14
N GLY A 123 25.27 3.41 20.71
CA GLY A 123 25.35 3.19 22.15
C GLY A 123 24.03 2.78 22.81
N TYR A 124 23.07 2.26 22.05
CA TYR A 124 21.76 1.86 22.55
C TYR A 124 21.52 0.34 22.61
N SER A 125 22.58 -0.46 22.44
CA SER A 125 22.48 -1.92 22.41
C SER A 125 21.81 -2.52 23.65
N ALA A 126 22.16 -2.05 24.85
CA ALA A 126 21.57 -2.56 26.09
C ALA A 126 20.05 -2.35 26.17
N LEU A 127 19.54 -1.19 25.72
CA LEU A 127 18.10 -0.91 25.70
C LEU A 127 17.38 -1.70 24.61
N ARG A 128 18.03 -1.91 23.47
CA ARG A 128 17.54 -2.76 22.39
C ARG A 128 17.43 -4.23 22.83
N GLU A 129 18.48 -4.76 23.45
CA GLU A 129 18.54 -6.14 23.93
C GLU A 129 17.53 -6.40 25.06
N ALA A 130 17.25 -5.39 25.88
CA ALA A 130 16.16 -5.42 26.86
C ALA A 130 14.75 -5.33 26.25
N GLY A 131 14.63 -5.14 24.92
CA GLY A 131 13.35 -4.99 24.24
C GLY A 131 12.65 -3.66 24.53
N GLN A 132 13.38 -2.66 25.02
CA GLN A 132 12.82 -1.37 25.44
C GLN A 132 12.93 -0.28 24.37
N LEU A 133 13.85 -0.43 23.42
CA LEU A 133 14.06 0.51 22.31
C LEU A 133 14.19 -0.27 21.01
N GLY A 134 13.46 0.11 19.97
CA GLY A 134 13.55 -0.60 18.71
C GLY A 134 12.90 0.12 17.54
N PHE A 135 13.29 -0.28 16.35
CA PHE A 135 12.72 0.17 15.09
C PHE A 135 11.89 -0.94 14.46
N ALA A 136 10.63 -0.64 14.13
CA ALA A 136 9.84 -1.46 13.21
C ALA A 136 10.06 -0.93 11.78
N THR A 137 10.59 -1.75 10.89
CA THR A 137 10.88 -1.39 9.51
C THR A 137 9.62 -1.43 8.66
N GLN A 138 9.47 -0.45 7.76
CA GLN A 138 8.34 -0.28 6.85
C GLN A 138 8.89 0.10 5.47
N GLY A 139 9.88 -0.63 4.97
CA GLY A 139 10.53 -0.35 3.68
C GLY A 139 11.18 1.02 3.63
N THR A 140 10.50 2.01 3.05
CA THR A 140 10.92 3.42 2.94
C THR A 140 10.60 4.28 4.18
N ALA A 141 10.11 3.65 5.26
CA ALA A 141 9.99 4.25 6.58
C ALA A 141 10.45 3.31 7.70
N THR A 142 10.57 3.87 8.90
CA THR A 142 10.66 3.10 10.13
C THR A 142 9.94 3.79 11.28
N LEU A 143 9.39 3.01 12.20
CA LEU A 143 8.73 3.48 13.41
C LEU A 143 9.62 3.20 14.61
N LEU A 144 9.93 4.24 15.38
CA LEU A 144 10.72 4.13 16.61
C LEU A 144 9.79 3.91 17.80
N TYR A 145 10.03 2.82 18.51
CA TYR A 145 9.37 2.48 19.77
C TYR A 145 10.34 2.63 20.94
N ALA A 146 9.84 3.20 22.03
CA ALA A 146 10.55 3.30 23.30
C ALA A 146 9.57 3.07 24.46
N ILE A 147 9.93 2.20 25.40
CA ILE A 147 9.17 1.89 26.60
C ILE A 147 10.09 1.85 27.83
N GLY A 148 9.56 2.16 29.00
CA GLY A 148 10.30 2.05 30.27
C GLY A 148 11.58 2.89 30.27
N GLU A 149 12.72 2.27 30.57
CA GLU A 149 14.01 3.00 30.67
C GLU A 149 14.46 3.63 29.35
N ALA A 150 13.92 3.21 28.20
CA ALA A 150 14.25 3.82 26.92
C ALA A 150 13.60 5.19 26.70
N GLU A 151 12.53 5.52 27.42
CA GLU A 151 11.84 6.80 27.29
C GLU A 151 12.79 7.98 27.56
N ARG A 152 13.75 7.82 28.49
CA ARG A 152 14.73 8.84 28.84
C ARG A 152 15.74 9.16 27.73
N VAL A 153 15.95 8.24 26.77
CA VAL A 153 16.92 8.43 25.69
C VAL A 153 16.29 8.88 24.37
N VAL A 154 14.96 8.95 24.27
CA VAL A 154 14.24 9.29 23.04
C VAL A 154 14.76 10.59 22.42
N GLN A 155 14.90 11.66 23.21
CA GLN A 155 15.40 12.94 22.70
C GLN A 155 16.84 12.85 22.18
N SER A 156 17.68 12.02 22.79
CA SER A 156 19.04 11.78 22.31
C SER A 156 19.04 11.00 20.99
N VAL A 157 18.20 9.96 20.88
CA VAL A 157 18.01 9.18 19.64
C VAL A 157 17.53 10.09 18.50
N LEU A 158 16.45 10.85 18.73
CA LEU A 158 15.90 11.79 17.74
C LEU A 158 16.92 12.87 17.34
N GLY A 159 17.71 13.36 18.29
CA GLY A 159 18.78 14.31 18.03
C GLY A 159 19.85 13.75 17.09
N LYS A 160 20.26 12.50 17.28
CA LYS A 160 21.22 11.82 16.39
C LYS A 160 20.62 11.56 15.00
N LEU A 161 19.38 11.09 14.94
CA LEU A 161 18.67 10.81 13.68
C LEU A 161 18.60 12.04 12.76
N LYS A 162 18.44 13.25 13.31
CA LYS A 162 18.43 14.48 12.51
C LYS A 162 19.72 14.74 11.72
N GLY A 163 20.85 14.17 12.14
CA GLY A 163 22.13 14.28 11.45
C GLY A 163 22.39 13.19 10.41
N GLU A 164 21.51 12.19 10.31
CA GLU A 164 21.73 11.03 9.48
C GLU A 164 21.33 11.27 8.01
N PRO A 165 22.15 10.86 7.03
CA PRO A 165 21.87 11.10 5.61
C PRO A 165 20.69 10.27 5.06
N TRP A 166 20.26 9.24 5.81
CA TRP A 166 19.14 8.38 5.44
C TRP A 166 17.80 8.89 5.99
N VAL A 167 17.78 9.93 6.82
CA VAL A 167 16.56 10.51 7.38
C VAL A 167 16.04 11.63 6.48
N GLY A 168 14.83 11.44 5.93
CA GLY A 168 14.14 12.43 5.11
C GLY A 168 13.15 13.29 5.90
N GLY A 169 12.56 12.73 6.96
CA GLY A 169 11.66 13.45 7.86
C GLY A 169 11.37 12.63 9.12
N ILE A 170 11.09 13.31 10.22
CA ILE A 170 10.71 12.71 11.50
C ILE A 170 9.37 13.32 11.90
N ALA A 171 8.39 12.47 12.22
CA ALA A 171 7.09 12.86 12.75
C ALA A 171 6.96 12.36 14.20
N THR A 172 6.51 13.23 15.10
CA THR A 172 6.25 12.91 16.51
C THR A 172 4.92 13.47 16.99
N GLY A 173 4.31 12.86 18.02
CA GLY A 173 3.07 13.35 18.64
C GLY A 173 1.97 13.66 17.62
N ALA A 174 1.49 14.90 17.58
CA ALA A 174 0.44 15.34 16.66
C ALA A 174 0.80 15.19 15.17
N GLU A 175 2.09 15.16 14.80
CA GLU A 175 2.50 14.90 13.41
C GLU A 175 2.24 13.45 13.00
N LEU A 176 2.35 12.50 13.93
CA LEU A 176 1.98 11.10 13.69
C LEU A 176 0.46 10.98 13.45
N GLU A 177 -0.33 11.67 14.27
CA GLU A 177 -1.79 11.67 14.14
C GLU A 177 -2.24 12.25 12.79
N GLN A 178 -1.57 13.32 12.32
CA GLN A 178 -1.81 13.88 10.99
C GLN A 178 -1.46 12.92 9.84
N LEU A 179 -0.57 11.96 10.09
CA LEU A 179 -0.26 10.87 9.17
C LEU A 179 -1.20 9.66 9.32
N GLY A 180 -2.20 9.75 10.22
CA GLY A 180 -3.12 8.65 10.52
C GLY A 180 -2.52 7.56 11.41
N ILE A 181 -1.42 7.87 12.13
CA ILE A 181 -0.72 6.92 12.99
C ILE A 181 -0.98 7.31 14.45
N ALA A 182 -1.65 6.44 15.20
CA ALA A 182 -1.88 6.65 16.63
C ALA A 182 -0.57 6.47 17.43
N PRO A 183 -0.12 7.46 18.22
CA PRO A 183 1.08 7.37 19.03
C PRO A 183 0.85 6.55 20.32
N GLU A 184 0.44 5.29 20.14
CA GLU A 184 0.11 4.35 21.21
C GLU A 184 1.16 3.24 21.34
N GLY A 185 1.12 2.49 22.45
CA GLY A 185 1.95 1.29 22.62
C GLY A 185 3.46 1.54 22.65
N GLY A 186 3.89 2.75 23.04
CA GLY A 186 5.31 3.13 23.07
C GLY A 186 5.86 3.64 21.74
N LEU A 187 5.01 3.87 20.73
CA LEU A 187 5.42 4.56 19.51
C LEU A 187 5.79 6.01 19.81
N VAL A 188 7.04 6.39 19.54
CA VAL A 188 7.53 7.76 19.83
C VAL A 188 7.82 8.58 18.58
N ALA A 189 8.13 7.94 17.45
CA ALA A 189 8.37 8.65 16.19
C ALA A 189 8.15 7.76 14.97
N GLY A 190 7.74 8.40 13.88
CA GLY A 190 7.80 7.85 12.52
C GLY A 190 8.92 8.55 11.76
N ILE A 191 9.70 7.78 11.01
CA ILE A 191 10.83 8.29 10.24
C ILE A 191 10.61 7.89 8.78
N SER A 192 10.47 8.87 7.90
CA SER A 192 10.53 8.62 6.46
C SER A 192 11.96 8.75 5.97
N LEU A 193 12.35 7.80 5.12
CA LEU A 193 13.72 7.64 4.68
C LEU A 193 14.01 8.59 3.53
N ALA A 194 15.22 9.14 3.46
CA ALA A 194 15.58 10.20 2.53
C ALA A 194 15.43 9.78 1.06
N ARG A 195 15.07 10.74 0.20
CA ARG A 195 14.95 10.58 -1.25
C ARG A 195 15.98 11.45 -1.97
N LYS A 196 16.60 10.89 -3.00
CA LYS A 196 17.37 11.62 -4.00
C LYS A 196 16.59 11.67 -5.32
N PRO A 197 16.73 12.73 -6.13
CA PRO A 197 15.97 12.88 -7.37
C PRO A 197 16.50 11.99 -8.51
N ASP A 198 17.70 11.44 -8.38
CA ASP A 198 18.37 10.68 -9.43
C ASP A 198 17.50 9.50 -9.91
N PRO A 199 17.39 9.29 -11.23
CA PRO A 199 16.63 8.16 -11.76
C PRO A 199 17.37 6.84 -11.50
N ASN A 200 16.62 5.74 -11.51
CA ASN A 200 17.18 4.39 -11.50
C ASN A 200 17.68 3.96 -12.90
N ASP A 201 18.24 2.76 -13.00
CA ASP A 201 18.80 2.21 -14.25
C ASP A 201 17.78 2.08 -15.41
N PHE A 202 16.49 2.15 -15.11
CA PHE A 202 15.38 2.07 -16.07
C PHE A 202 14.70 3.44 -16.30
N GLY A 203 15.29 4.54 -15.80
CA GLY A 203 14.79 5.89 -16.01
C GLY A 203 13.63 6.30 -15.11
N VAL A 204 13.26 5.48 -14.12
CA VAL A 204 12.24 5.85 -13.12
C VAL A 204 12.84 6.88 -12.18
N ALA A 205 12.22 8.05 -12.08
CA ALA A 205 12.75 9.17 -11.31
C ALA A 205 12.72 8.89 -9.80
N GLY A 206 13.80 9.25 -9.12
CA GLY A 206 13.87 9.20 -7.67
C GLY A 206 14.34 7.86 -7.11
N GLN A 207 15.12 7.95 -6.05
CA GLN A 207 15.61 6.82 -5.30
C GLN A 207 15.60 7.13 -3.81
N ARG A 208 15.18 6.17 -2.99
CA ARG A 208 15.08 6.30 -1.54
C ARG A 208 15.99 5.34 -0.81
N TRP A 209 16.29 5.70 0.43
CA TRP A 209 16.79 4.72 1.38
C TRP A 209 15.67 3.76 1.80
N ALA A 210 16.03 2.51 2.08
CA ALA A 210 15.15 1.55 2.74
C ALA A 210 15.74 1.13 4.10
N ALA A 211 14.89 1.10 5.12
CA ALA A 211 15.24 0.58 6.43
C ALA A 211 15.04 -0.94 6.47
N PHE A 212 15.99 -1.64 7.07
CA PHE A 212 15.93 -3.08 7.25
C PHE A 212 16.55 -3.51 8.58
N ASN A 213 16.19 -4.71 9.02
CA ASN A 213 16.74 -5.39 10.18
C ASN A 213 17.45 -6.68 9.73
N GLY A 214 18.71 -6.83 10.11
CA GLY A 214 19.47 -8.05 9.80
C GLY A 214 19.63 -8.27 8.29
N SER A 215 19.21 -9.43 7.79
CA SER A 215 19.46 -9.90 6.42
C SER A 215 18.30 -9.68 5.44
N GLU A 216 17.26 -8.93 5.80
CA GLU A 216 16.05 -8.77 4.98
C GLU A 216 16.19 -7.78 3.81
N PHE A 217 17.37 -7.17 3.64
CA PHE A 217 17.61 -6.22 2.56
C PHE A 217 17.54 -6.89 1.19
N LYS A 218 16.48 -6.60 0.44
CA LYS A 218 16.19 -7.26 -0.85
C LYS A 218 17.10 -6.81 -1.99
N GLY A 219 17.76 -5.66 -1.87
CA GLY A 219 18.71 -5.15 -2.85
C GLY A 219 18.35 -3.77 -3.41
N LEU A 220 19.28 -3.22 -4.20
CA LEU A 220 19.14 -1.93 -4.86
C LEU A 220 18.32 -2.05 -6.16
N GLY A 221 17.70 -0.95 -6.56
CA GLY A 221 16.85 -0.84 -7.75
C GLY A 221 15.43 -1.38 -7.54
N PHE A 222 15.22 -2.27 -6.57
CA PHE A 222 13.92 -2.88 -6.29
C PHE A 222 12.96 -1.84 -5.71
N GLY A 223 11.67 -2.14 -5.79
CA GLY A 223 10.64 -1.31 -5.21
C GLY A 223 10.41 -1.58 -3.73
N GLN A 224 10.21 -0.50 -2.98
CA GLN A 224 9.71 -0.50 -1.60
C GLN A 224 8.69 0.62 -1.42
N HIS A 225 7.91 0.50 -0.35
CA HIS A 225 6.95 1.49 0.09
C HIS A 225 6.85 1.46 1.62
N GLY A 226 5.97 2.28 2.20
CA GLY A 226 5.66 2.32 3.64
C GLY A 226 5.98 3.67 4.29
N GLY A 227 6.63 4.57 3.57
CA GLY A 227 6.82 5.96 3.95
C GLY A 227 5.80 6.92 3.34
N TRP A 228 6.13 8.21 3.39
CA TRP A 228 5.28 9.28 2.85
C TRP A 228 5.91 10.00 1.64
N GLY A 229 6.63 9.24 0.81
CA GLY A 229 7.18 9.71 -0.45
C GLY A 229 6.14 9.99 -1.53
N PRO A 230 6.45 10.88 -2.50
CA PRO A 230 5.50 11.26 -3.54
C PRO A 230 5.11 10.11 -4.48
N ASP A 231 5.97 9.11 -4.69
CA ASP A 231 5.69 8.02 -5.63
C ASP A 231 4.94 6.86 -4.94
N GLU A 232 5.06 6.72 -3.63
CA GLU A 232 4.34 5.72 -2.83
C GLU A 232 2.96 6.20 -2.31
N THR A 233 2.76 7.50 -2.13
CA THR A 233 1.51 8.08 -1.57
C THR A 233 0.55 8.65 -2.61
N ARG A 234 0.84 8.50 -3.90
CA ARG A 234 -0.01 8.97 -5.01
C ARG A 234 -0.49 7.81 -5.89
N PRO A 235 -1.28 6.87 -5.34
CA PRO A 235 -1.90 5.85 -6.16
C PRO A 235 -2.89 6.47 -7.15
N PHE A 236 -3.31 5.69 -8.15
CA PHE A 236 -4.34 6.09 -9.09
C PHE A 236 -5.72 5.56 -8.68
N LEU A 237 -6.76 6.21 -9.19
CA LEU A 237 -8.14 5.73 -9.14
C LEU A 237 -8.83 6.05 -10.47
N ILE A 238 -9.46 5.04 -11.05
CA ILE A 238 -10.38 5.13 -12.18
C ILE A 238 -11.77 4.83 -11.63
N VAL A 239 -12.72 5.71 -11.95
CA VAL A 239 -14.13 5.52 -11.64
C VAL A 239 -14.89 5.52 -12.96
N ASP A 240 -15.60 4.42 -13.22
CA ASP A 240 -16.28 4.17 -14.49
C ASP A 240 -17.76 3.87 -14.26
N HIS A 241 -18.61 4.62 -14.96
CA HIS A 241 -20.06 4.53 -14.89
C HIS A 241 -20.69 5.08 -16.18
N PRO A 242 -21.77 4.48 -16.73
CA PRO A 242 -22.37 4.94 -18.00
C PRO A 242 -22.88 6.39 -18.03
N ALA A 243 -23.22 6.96 -16.87
CA ALA A 243 -23.62 8.37 -16.76
C ALA A 243 -22.44 9.36 -16.86
N GLY A 244 -21.21 8.88 -16.67
CA GLY A 244 -20.00 9.68 -16.72
C GLY A 244 -19.49 9.92 -18.14
N LYS A 245 -18.60 10.89 -18.27
CA LYS A 245 -17.81 11.11 -19.50
C LYS A 245 -16.33 10.92 -19.20
N PRO A 246 -15.53 10.39 -20.14
CA PRO A 246 -14.09 10.29 -19.98
C PRO A 246 -13.49 11.66 -19.66
N ALA A 247 -12.84 11.77 -18.50
CA ALA A 247 -12.19 13.00 -18.05
C ALA A 247 -11.01 12.66 -17.15
N ARG A 248 -9.92 13.42 -17.29
CA ARG A 248 -8.86 13.44 -16.29
C ARG A 248 -9.25 14.42 -15.18
N ARG A 249 -9.14 13.96 -13.94
CA ARG A 249 -9.33 14.77 -12.73
C ARG A 249 -7.97 15.11 -12.12
N THR A 250 -7.86 16.28 -11.53
CA THR A 250 -6.62 16.77 -10.88
C THR A 250 -6.86 17.34 -9.49
N GLU A 251 -8.11 17.36 -9.05
CA GLU A 251 -8.48 17.64 -7.68
C GLU A 251 -7.81 16.65 -6.71
N ARG A 252 -7.55 17.12 -5.49
CA ARG A 252 -6.97 16.29 -4.44
C ARG A 252 -8.02 15.29 -3.95
N THR A 253 -7.69 14.02 -4.02
CA THR A 253 -8.47 12.90 -3.46
C THR A 253 -7.63 12.17 -2.41
N SER A 254 -8.28 11.27 -1.66
CA SER A 254 -7.69 10.39 -0.67
C SER A 254 -8.31 9.00 -0.74
N LEU A 255 -7.61 7.97 -0.25
CA LEU A 255 -8.15 6.60 -0.17
C LEU A 255 -9.45 6.55 0.65
N ILE A 256 -9.58 7.42 1.66
CA ILE A 256 -10.78 7.51 2.50
C ILE A 256 -12.01 8.02 1.73
N ASP A 257 -11.84 8.55 0.52
CA ASP A 257 -12.93 9.00 -0.35
C ASP A 257 -13.64 7.82 -1.07
N ILE A 258 -13.01 6.64 -1.11
CA ILE A 258 -13.56 5.46 -1.82
C ILE A 258 -14.86 4.98 -1.16
N ALA A 259 -14.87 4.82 0.17
CA ALA A 259 -16.04 4.36 0.92
C ALA A 259 -17.27 5.28 0.75
N PRO A 260 -17.17 6.61 0.96
CA PRO A 260 -18.32 7.50 0.75
C PRO A 260 -18.73 7.60 -0.73
N THR A 261 -17.82 7.38 -1.69
CA THR A 261 -18.17 7.25 -3.12
C THR A 261 -19.09 6.04 -3.36
N ILE A 262 -18.71 4.87 -2.85
CA ILE A 262 -19.51 3.64 -2.96
C ILE A 262 -20.88 3.80 -2.28
N LEU A 263 -20.91 4.36 -1.07
CA LEU A 263 -22.16 4.59 -0.34
C LEU A 263 -23.10 5.55 -1.09
N THR A 264 -22.55 6.62 -1.66
CA THR A 264 -23.33 7.56 -2.48
C THR A 264 -23.95 6.86 -3.69
N PHE A 265 -23.20 5.98 -4.37
CA PHE A 265 -23.73 5.21 -5.50
C PHE A 265 -24.85 4.26 -5.08
N LEU A 266 -24.72 3.62 -3.92
CA LEU A 266 -25.73 2.73 -3.36
C LEU A 266 -26.95 3.45 -2.76
N GLY A 267 -26.98 4.80 -2.77
CA GLY A 267 -28.04 5.59 -2.13
C GLY A 267 -28.06 5.46 -0.60
N LEU A 268 -26.91 5.16 0.01
CA LEU A 268 -26.74 4.99 1.45
C LEU A 268 -26.19 6.25 2.11
N PRO A 269 -26.46 6.49 3.41
CA PRO A 269 -25.95 7.64 4.13
C PRO A 269 -24.42 7.60 4.25
N VAL A 270 -23.82 8.79 4.23
CA VAL A 270 -22.36 8.99 4.38
C VAL A 270 -22.00 9.68 5.68
N ASP A 271 -22.96 9.84 6.59
CA ASP A 271 -22.75 10.49 7.89
C ASP A 271 -21.65 9.81 8.70
N GLY A 272 -20.74 10.61 9.26
CA GLY A 272 -19.61 10.12 10.05
C GLY A 272 -18.38 9.66 9.25
N MET A 273 -18.44 9.70 7.91
CA MET A 273 -17.23 9.50 7.08
C MET A 273 -16.38 10.77 7.08
N GLU A 274 -15.05 10.60 7.18
CA GLU A 274 -14.09 11.71 7.04
C GLU A 274 -13.81 12.06 5.58
N GLY A 275 -13.83 11.04 4.70
CA GLY A 275 -13.68 11.21 3.27
C GLY A 275 -14.91 11.82 2.60
N LYS A 276 -14.76 12.22 1.35
CA LYS A 276 -15.81 12.85 0.54
C LYS A 276 -16.09 12.04 -0.72
N PRO A 277 -17.36 11.90 -1.15
CA PRO A 277 -17.66 11.21 -2.40
C PRO A 277 -16.97 11.88 -3.61
N ILE A 278 -16.41 11.05 -4.49
CA ILE A 278 -15.85 11.46 -5.78
C ILE A 278 -16.97 11.43 -6.81
N ALA A 279 -17.15 12.50 -7.58
CA ALA A 279 -18.18 12.55 -8.61
C ALA A 279 -17.79 11.72 -9.85
N TRP A 280 -18.72 10.89 -10.34
CA TRP A 280 -18.56 10.07 -11.56
C TRP A 280 -19.48 10.46 -12.71
N GLY A 281 -20.34 11.48 -12.52
CA GLY A 281 -21.30 12.01 -13.49
C GLY A 281 -21.19 13.52 -13.65
#